data_AF-A0A7X4Z4E1-F1
#
_entry.id   AF-A0A7X4Z4E1-F1
#
_cell.length_a   1.000
_cell.length_b   1.000
_cell.length_c   1.000
_cell.angle_alpha   90.00
_cell.angle_beta   90.00
_cell.angle_gamma   90.00
#
_symmetry.space_group_name_H-M   'P 1'
#
loop_
_entity.id
_entity.type
_entity.pdbx_description
1 polymer ?
#
loop_
_entity_poly.entity_id
_entity_poly.type
_entity_poly.pdbx_seq_one_letter_code
_entity_poly.pdbx_strand_id
1 'polypeptide(L)'
;MSITSFYFLVFITIGVAFYYVLPKKIQWVVLLLLSLVFYYFAAVPYTIGYLAASTLIAYFSTLWMKRKREKQNQDAKVLPVTMIALLINIAIWFVVKGRDLWFPFASGFMARHDVLQIDAEINLRMIASLGMGYYTLQIMGYIIDCYWQNAVPQKNPLKLFLFVSYFPQLTTGPISRYAQLETLYERHKFEYQNISFGAQRILWGFTKKIVLAERIGIIVSALNSDMSTYTGFYSWIAILLYPLQMYADFSGCMDIVLGVSELFGIRLAENFHNPFFARTSQEFWQRWHITLGTWAKDYVLYPLLKSKRMIRFGKFTRKKFGKKAGKFLVNMAGMFILWMVMGIWHGGLRYIAGVSLWYWVILMLGDLFAPVFLKITNKLEMKTDSFAWHFFQSGRTYLIYAVGATFFSVGVTDGIYRLKDALKVLCVKNYANPWIFFDQSILNLGVTWGDINLIIFVSVIVLLVAILREKHGYARIWVQQQCFIFRWMIWISLFIIVLIWGKYGPGYDASIFIYEGF
;
A
#
# COMPACT_ATOMS: atom_id res chain seq x y z
N MET A 1 14.71 5.57 -13.62
CA MET A 1 15.08 4.16 -13.41
C MET A 1 14.00 3.50 -12.58
N SER A 2 13.18 2.63 -13.18
CA SER A 2 12.13 1.88 -12.45
C SER A 2 12.70 0.62 -11.81
N ILE A 3 12.13 0.18 -10.69
CA ILE A 3 12.57 -1.04 -9.98
C ILE A 3 12.28 -2.33 -10.74
N THR A 4 11.47 -2.26 -11.80
CA THR A 4 11.22 -3.38 -12.71
C THR A 4 12.18 -3.40 -13.91
N SER A 5 13.05 -2.41 -14.04
CA SER A 5 13.94 -2.29 -15.21
C SER A 5 15.20 -3.14 -15.11
N PHE A 6 15.74 -3.52 -16.26
CA PHE A 6 17.05 -4.18 -16.34
C PHE A 6 18.16 -3.33 -15.71
N TYR A 7 18.13 -2.00 -15.90
CA TYR A 7 19.09 -1.08 -15.29
C TYR A 7 19.07 -1.14 -13.76
N PHE A 8 17.89 -1.32 -13.16
CA PHE A 8 17.78 -1.51 -11.71
C PHE A 8 18.41 -2.83 -11.26
N LEU A 9 18.25 -3.93 -12.01
CA LEU A 9 18.91 -5.20 -11.72
C LEU A 9 20.45 -5.09 -11.76
N VAL A 10 20.98 -4.36 -12.75
CA VAL A 10 22.42 -4.07 -12.83
C VAL A 10 22.86 -3.22 -11.64
N PHE A 11 22.11 -2.16 -11.33
CA PHE A 11 22.38 -1.27 -10.20
C PHE A 11 22.43 -2.02 -8.86
N ILE A 12 21.45 -2.88 -8.56
CA ILE A 12 21.45 -3.67 -7.31
C ILE A 12 22.57 -4.69 -7.30
N THR A 13 22.90 -5.32 -8.44
CA THR A 13 23.99 -6.32 -8.51
C THR A 13 25.33 -5.68 -8.17
N ILE A 14 25.62 -4.53 -8.78
CA ILE A 14 26.82 -3.73 -8.49
C ILE A 14 26.79 -3.23 -7.04
N GLY A 15 25.64 -2.75 -6.56
CA GLY A 15 25.48 -2.27 -5.19
C GLY A 15 25.73 -3.34 -4.13
N VAL A 16 25.21 -4.56 -4.34
CA VAL A 16 25.46 -5.71 -3.46
C VAL A 16 26.93 -6.10 -3.47
N ALA A 17 27.58 -6.10 -4.63
CA ALA A 17 29.02 -6.37 -4.73
C ALA A 17 29.83 -5.36 -3.90
N PHE A 18 29.58 -4.05 -4.07
CA PHE A 18 30.26 -3.02 -3.27
C PHE A 18 29.96 -3.15 -1.77
N TYR A 19 28.71 -3.45 -1.40
CA TYR A 19 28.28 -3.56 -0.01
C TYR A 19 29.01 -4.66 0.77
N TYR A 20 29.37 -5.77 0.11
CA TYR A 20 30.07 -6.88 0.73
C TYR A 20 31.59 -6.89 0.52
N VAL A 21 32.10 -6.21 -0.51
CA VAL A 21 33.55 -6.04 -0.74
C VAL A 21 34.14 -4.95 0.17
N LEU A 22 33.41 -3.86 0.40
CA LEU A 22 33.90 -2.74 1.20
C LEU A 22 33.90 -3.04 2.70
N PRO A 23 34.73 -2.33 3.49
CA PRO A 23 34.78 -2.53 4.94
C PRO A 23 33.41 -2.39 5.60
N LYS A 24 33.05 -3.35 6.47
CA LYS A 24 31.74 -3.40 7.16
C LYS A 24 31.38 -2.11 7.91
N LYS A 25 32.37 -1.32 8.34
CA LYS A 25 32.16 -0.04 9.05
C LYS A 25 31.51 1.04 8.18
N ILE A 26 31.64 0.95 6.85
CA ILE A 26 31.12 1.95 5.89
C ILE A 26 29.88 1.45 5.12
N GLN A 27 29.35 0.27 5.44
CA GLN A 27 28.16 -0.29 4.77
C GLN A 27 26.96 0.66 4.75
N TRP A 28 26.70 1.37 5.85
CA TRP A 28 25.62 2.37 5.88
C TRP A 28 25.89 3.55 4.92
N VAL A 29 27.15 3.92 4.69
CA VAL A 29 27.54 4.94 3.71
C VAL A 29 27.29 4.43 2.30
N VAL A 30 27.61 3.15 2.03
CA VAL A 30 27.30 2.51 0.74
C VAL A 30 25.80 2.55 0.47
N LEU A 31 24.96 2.18 1.45
CA LEU A 31 23.50 2.26 1.30
C LEU A 31 23.03 3.70 1.04
N LEU A 32 23.62 4.69 1.71
CA LEU A 32 23.30 6.10 1.51
C LEU A 32 23.66 6.57 0.09
N LEU A 33 24.84 6.19 -0.41
CA LEU A 33 25.26 6.54 -1.77
C LEU A 33 24.40 5.85 -2.82
N LEU A 34 24.09 4.56 -2.64
CA LEU A 34 23.14 3.83 -3.49
C LEU A 34 21.78 4.53 -3.48
N SER A 35 21.32 4.99 -2.32
CA SER A 35 20.08 5.75 -2.21
C SER A 35 20.08 7.03 -3.04
N LEU A 36 21.13 7.84 -2.92
CA LEU A 36 21.26 9.08 -3.68
C LEU A 36 21.32 8.82 -5.19
N VAL A 37 22.08 7.82 -5.62
CA VAL A 37 22.19 7.42 -7.04
C VAL A 37 20.84 6.94 -7.57
N PHE A 38 20.14 6.09 -6.82
CA PHE A 38 18.80 5.64 -7.20
C PHE A 38 17.86 6.83 -7.39
N TYR A 39 17.84 7.77 -6.43
CA TYR A 39 16.98 8.95 -6.51
C TYR A 39 17.29 9.85 -7.70
N TYR A 40 18.57 10.06 -7.99
CA TYR A 40 18.99 10.86 -9.14
C TYR A 40 18.44 10.31 -10.46
N PHE A 41 18.40 8.98 -10.62
CA PHE A 41 17.88 8.34 -11.83
C PHE A 41 16.39 8.03 -11.80
N ALA A 42 15.78 7.85 -10.62
CA ALA A 42 14.40 7.38 -10.46
C ALA A 42 13.40 8.51 -10.23
N ALA A 43 13.83 9.64 -9.66
CA ALA A 43 12.94 10.71 -9.26
C ALA A 43 13.35 12.06 -9.85
N VAL A 44 12.37 12.96 -9.90
CA VAL A 44 12.57 14.37 -10.20
C VAL A 44 13.50 15.03 -9.15
N PRO A 45 14.41 15.96 -9.54
CA PRO A 45 15.45 16.49 -8.65
C PRO A 45 14.94 17.10 -7.34
N TYR A 46 13.77 17.74 -7.36
CA TYR A 46 13.17 18.35 -6.17
C TYR A 46 12.76 17.33 -5.09
N THR A 47 12.62 16.04 -5.42
CA THR A 47 12.33 14.96 -4.46
C THR A 47 13.41 14.87 -3.38
N ILE A 48 14.68 14.93 -3.78
CA ILE A 48 15.82 14.90 -2.85
C ILE A 48 15.79 16.14 -1.95
N GLY A 49 15.44 17.30 -2.51
CA GLY A 49 15.26 18.54 -1.76
C GLY A 49 14.19 18.41 -0.66
N TYR A 50 13.03 17.81 -0.98
CA TYR A 50 11.98 17.57 0.00
C TYR A 50 12.41 16.59 1.10
N LEU A 51 13.04 15.47 0.72
CA LEU A 51 13.58 14.50 1.68
C LEU A 51 14.59 15.16 2.63
N ALA A 52 15.50 15.97 2.10
CA ALA A 52 16.49 16.67 2.88
C ALA A 52 15.84 17.69 3.83
N ALA A 53 14.89 18.49 3.33
CA ALA A 53 14.15 19.46 4.13
C ALA A 53 13.39 18.78 5.29
N SER A 54 12.57 17.76 5.00
CA SER A 54 11.83 16.98 5.99
C SER A 54 12.77 16.33 7.02
N THR A 55 13.90 15.78 6.56
CA THR A 55 14.92 15.18 7.43
C THR A 55 15.55 16.22 8.36
N LEU A 56 15.93 17.40 7.85
CA LEU A 56 16.54 18.46 8.65
C LEU A 56 15.55 19.00 9.68
N ILE A 57 14.28 19.22 9.31
CA ILE A 57 13.23 19.63 10.23
C ILE A 57 13.09 18.61 11.36
N ALA A 58 13.04 17.32 11.04
CA ALA A 58 12.97 16.25 12.03
C ALA A 58 14.22 16.18 12.90
N TYR A 59 15.40 16.30 12.31
CA TYR A 59 16.68 16.27 13.01
C TYR A 59 16.79 17.39 14.05
N PHE A 60 16.58 18.64 13.62
CA PHE A 60 16.70 19.79 14.50
C PHE A 60 15.60 19.80 15.58
N SER A 61 14.35 19.50 15.21
CA SER A 61 13.25 19.45 16.18
C SER A 61 13.47 18.37 17.24
N THR A 62 13.86 17.15 16.86
CA THR A 62 14.07 16.05 17.79
C THR A 62 15.27 16.24 18.71
N LEU A 63 16.38 16.79 18.21
CA LEU A 63 17.53 17.14 19.06
C LEU A 63 17.20 18.29 20.02
N TRP A 64 16.43 19.29 19.58
CA TRP A 64 16.00 20.37 20.45
C TRP A 64 15.07 19.85 21.56
N MET A 65 14.14 18.96 21.24
CA MET A 65 13.29 18.28 22.22
C MET A 65 14.12 17.57 23.30
N LYS A 66 15.14 16.82 22.88
CA LYS A 66 16.05 16.13 23.80
C LYS A 66 16.78 17.09 24.73
N ARG A 67 17.45 18.12 24.17
CA ARG A 67 18.22 19.10 24.96
C ARG A 67 17.34 19.82 25.98
N LYS A 68 16.10 20.13 25.63
CA LYS A 68 15.18 20.86 26.52
C LYS A 68 14.69 19.99 27.67
N ARG A 69 14.37 18.72 27.40
CA ARG A 69 14.00 17.73 28.43
C ARG A 69 15.17 17.51 29.41
N GLU A 70 16.39 17.35 28.89
CA GLU A 70 17.61 17.16 29.70
C GLU A 70 17.92 18.36 30.61
N LYS A 71 17.67 19.61 30.15
CA LYS A 71 18.00 20.82 30.93
C LYS A 71 16.92 21.27 31.92
N GLN A 72 15.64 21.03 31.64
CA GLN A 72 14.55 21.72 32.36
C GLN A 72 13.47 20.79 32.91
N ASN A 73 13.51 19.47 32.65
CA ASN A 73 12.48 18.50 33.05
C ASN A 73 11.03 18.95 32.68
N GLN A 74 10.89 19.72 31.59
CA GLN A 74 9.65 20.41 31.22
C GLN A 74 9.04 19.83 29.94
N ASP A 75 8.24 18.78 30.10
CA ASP A 75 7.49 18.13 29.03
C ASP A 75 6.51 19.08 28.31
N ALA A 76 5.95 20.06 29.03
CA ALA A 76 4.98 21.00 28.45
C ALA A 76 5.59 21.90 27.36
N LYS A 77 6.91 22.13 27.37
CA LYS A 77 7.56 23.09 26.46
C LYS A 77 8.12 22.46 25.17
N VAL A 78 7.97 21.15 24.98
CA VAL A 78 8.39 20.45 23.74
C VAL A 78 7.23 20.20 22.76
N LEU A 79 5.98 20.26 23.25
CA LEU A 79 4.79 20.07 22.43
C LEU A 79 4.69 21.10 21.27
N PRO A 80 4.92 22.41 21.47
CA PRO A 80 4.80 23.38 20.37
C PRO A 80 5.76 23.10 19.22
N VAL A 81 7.02 22.73 19.53
CA VAL A 81 8.03 22.41 18.52
C VAL A 81 7.67 21.13 17.77
N THR A 82 7.12 20.13 18.47
CA THR A 82 6.60 18.91 17.83
C THR A 82 5.48 19.25 16.87
N MET A 83 4.50 20.05 17.32
CA MET A 83 3.36 20.46 16.49
C MET A 83 3.80 21.24 15.25
N ILE A 84 4.72 22.19 15.41
CA ILE A 84 5.26 22.96 14.27
C ILE A 84 5.98 22.04 13.29
N ALA A 85 6.84 21.13 13.76
CA ALA A 85 7.56 20.19 12.90
C ALA A 85 6.60 19.26 12.12
N LEU A 86 5.54 18.77 12.77
CA LEU A 86 4.50 17.98 12.12
C LEU A 86 3.70 18.81 11.11
N LEU A 87 3.29 20.02 11.48
CA LEU A 87 2.53 20.92 10.59
C LEU A 87 3.32 21.29 9.35
N ILE A 88 4.63 21.53 9.45
CA ILE A 88 5.47 21.81 8.28
C ILE A 88 5.53 20.58 7.35
N ASN A 89 5.74 19.38 7.89
CA ASN A 89 5.76 18.16 7.06
C ASN A 89 4.40 17.87 6.40
N ILE A 90 3.30 18.11 7.12
CA ILE A 90 1.94 18.00 6.57
C ILE A 90 1.71 19.06 5.49
N ALA A 91 2.18 20.30 5.69
CA ALA A 91 2.05 21.38 4.71
C ALA A 91 2.82 21.07 3.42
N ILE A 92 4.07 20.59 3.53
CA ILE A 92 4.86 20.15 2.37
C ILE A 92 4.11 19.05 1.60
N TRP A 93 3.61 18.04 2.32
CA TRP A 93 2.82 16.97 1.72
C TRP A 93 1.53 17.48 1.06
N PHE A 94 0.80 18.37 1.72
CA PHE A 94 -0.48 18.90 1.23
C PHE A 94 -0.30 19.75 -0.04
N VAL A 95 0.75 20.56 -0.09
CA VAL A 95 1.07 21.40 -1.25
C VAL A 95 1.47 20.54 -2.46
N VAL A 96 2.35 19.55 -2.26
CA VAL A 96 2.92 18.80 -3.39
C VAL A 96 2.06 17.60 -3.79
N LYS A 97 1.65 16.75 -2.83
CA LYS A 97 0.85 15.55 -3.10
C LYS A 97 -0.65 15.81 -3.03
N GLY A 98 -1.10 16.68 -2.12
CA GLY A 98 -2.53 16.98 -1.92
C GLY A 98 -3.20 17.82 -3.02
N ARG A 99 -2.58 17.98 -4.20
CA ARG A 99 -3.06 18.84 -5.29
C ARG A 99 -4.50 18.57 -5.68
N ASP A 100 -4.87 17.31 -5.88
CA ASP A 100 -6.22 16.91 -6.28
C ASP A 100 -7.28 17.31 -5.23
N LEU A 101 -6.87 17.54 -3.98
CA LEU A 101 -7.76 18.03 -2.92
C LEU A 101 -7.92 19.55 -2.92
N TRP A 102 -6.87 20.34 -3.17
CA TRP A 102 -6.93 21.80 -3.03
C TRP A 102 -7.07 22.56 -4.35
N PHE A 103 -6.57 22.01 -5.46
CA PHE A 103 -6.57 22.68 -6.77
C PHE A 103 -7.98 23.02 -7.25
N PRO A 104 -9.00 22.14 -7.16
CA PRO A 104 -10.37 22.49 -7.55
C PRO A 104 -10.97 23.63 -6.74
N PHE A 105 -10.64 23.74 -5.45
CA PHE A 105 -11.13 24.84 -4.60
C PHE A 105 -10.42 26.15 -4.94
N ALA A 106 -9.10 26.10 -5.17
CA ALA A 106 -8.30 27.25 -5.53
C ALA A 106 -8.73 27.83 -6.89
N SER A 107 -8.88 26.98 -7.91
CA SER A 107 -9.34 27.41 -9.24
C SER A 107 -10.77 27.97 -9.18
N GLY A 108 -11.68 27.33 -8.44
CA GLY A 108 -13.04 27.82 -8.25
C GLY A 108 -13.14 29.10 -7.42
N PHE A 109 -12.18 29.39 -6.54
CA PHE A 109 -12.10 30.66 -5.82
C PHE A 109 -11.56 31.77 -6.72
N MET A 110 -10.49 31.52 -7.46
CA MET A 110 -9.88 32.50 -8.39
C MET A 110 -10.85 32.90 -9.51
N ALA A 111 -11.55 31.93 -10.11
CA ALA A 111 -12.56 32.19 -11.13
C ALA A 111 -13.73 33.06 -10.65
N ARG A 112 -13.99 33.10 -9.32
CA ARG A 112 -15.07 33.92 -8.72
C ARG A 112 -14.64 35.36 -8.41
N HIS A 113 -13.34 35.66 -8.42
CA HIS A 113 -12.82 36.96 -7.99
C HIS A 113 -12.15 37.76 -9.12
N ASP A 114 -12.24 37.31 -10.38
CA ASP A 114 -11.64 37.95 -11.57
C ASP A 114 -10.12 38.27 -11.40
N VAL A 115 -9.48 37.58 -10.46
CA VAL A 115 -8.04 37.63 -10.28
C VAL A 115 -7.46 36.78 -11.39
N LEU A 116 -6.74 37.44 -12.31
CA LEU A 116 -5.87 36.91 -13.36
C LEU A 116 -5.83 35.38 -13.37
N GLN A 117 -6.35 34.79 -14.44
CA GLN A 117 -6.09 33.39 -14.78
C GLN A 117 -4.59 33.13 -14.61
N ILE A 118 -4.20 32.48 -13.51
CA ILE A 118 -2.88 31.86 -13.40
C ILE A 118 -2.95 30.61 -14.29
N ASP A 119 -3.09 30.86 -15.59
CA ASP A 119 -2.92 29.88 -16.62
C ASP A 119 -1.42 29.87 -16.99
N ALA A 120 -0.90 28.66 -17.11
CA ALA A 120 0.40 28.28 -17.66
C ALA A 120 1.68 28.35 -16.79
N GLU A 121 1.92 29.28 -15.85
CA GLU A 121 3.26 29.34 -15.19
C GLU A 121 3.41 28.57 -13.88
N ILE A 122 2.35 28.43 -13.07
CA ILE A 122 2.28 27.40 -12.01
C ILE A 122 1.82 26.06 -12.64
N ASN A 123 2.16 25.84 -13.91
CA ASN A 123 2.17 24.53 -14.54
C ASN A 123 3.55 23.89 -14.37
N LEU A 124 4.24 24.20 -13.26
CA LEU A 124 5.08 23.20 -12.63
C LEU A 124 4.18 22.00 -12.38
N ARG A 125 4.20 21.04 -13.31
CA ARG A 125 3.88 19.65 -13.05
C ARG A 125 4.81 19.20 -11.92
N MET A 126 4.51 19.63 -10.69
CA MET A 126 4.99 19.01 -9.48
C MET A 126 4.30 17.66 -9.47
N ILE A 127 4.86 16.75 -10.27
CA ILE A 127 4.55 15.34 -10.23
C ILE A 127 4.79 14.94 -8.78
N ALA A 128 3.82 14.26 -8.17
CA ALA A 128 3.96 13.74 -6.83
C ALA A 128 5.33 13.06 -6.73
N SER A 129 6.17 13.53 -5.80
CA SER A 129 7.54 13.04 -5.74
C SER A 129 7.54 11.58 -5.30
N LEU A 130 8.39 10.76 -5.93
CA LEU A 130 8.52 9.33 -5.65
C LEU A 130 8.55 9.06 -4.13
N GLY A 131 7.57 8.29 -3.64
CA GLY A 131 7.49 7.89 -2.24
C GLY A 131 6.99 8.93 -1.24
N MET A 132 6.48 10.10 -1.67
CA MET A 132 6.11 11.21 -0.77
C MET A 132 5.17 10.81 0.36
N GLY A 133 4.09 10.08 0.05
CA GLY A 133 3.16 9.61 1.08
C GLY A 133 3.85 8.78 2.16
N TYR A 134 4.86 8.00 1.80
CA TYR A 134 5.54 7.05 2.68
C TYR A 134 6.56 7.72 3.59
N TYR A 135 7.50 8.47 3.01
CA TYR A 135 8.54 9.10 3.82
C TYR A 135 7.95 10.18 4.73
N THR A 136 6.84 10.83 4.35
CA THR A 136 6.12 11.76 5.24
C THR A 136 5.57 11.02 6.47
N LEU A 137 4.99 9.84 6.31
CA LEU A 137 4.53 9.05 7.46
C LEU A 137 5.69 8.53 8.32
N GLN A 138 6.79 8.11 7.70
CA GLN A 138 7.99 7.67 8.42
C GLN A 138 8.59 8.80 9.26
N ILE A 139 8.76 10.00 8.67
CA ILE A 139 9.36 11.14 9.36
C ILE A 139 8.45 11.66 10.48
N MET A 140 7.13 11.71 10.25
CA MET A 140 6.16 12.06 11.28
C MET A 140 6.16 11.04 12.41
N GLY A 141 6.18 9.74 12.09
CA GLY A 141 6.29 8.66 13.08
C GLY A 141 7.54 8.80 13.94
N TYR A 142 8.70 9.07 13.34
CA TYR A 142 9.95 9.30 14.06
C TYR A 142 9.90 10.53 14.99
N ILE A 143 9.35 11.66 14.52
CA ILE A 143 9.17 12.87 15.35
C ILE A 143 8.26 12.56 16.56
N ILE A 144 7.14 11.86 16.32
CA ILE A 144 6.18 11.50 17.35
C ILE A 144 6.79 10.51 18.36
N ASP A 145 7.53 9.50 17.89
CA ASP A 145 8.21 8.55 18.77
C ASP A 145 9.29 9.20 19.63
N CYS A 146 10.04 10.17 19.08
CA CYS A 146 10.97 10.98 19.88
C CYS A 146 10.23 11.83 20.92
N TYR A 147 9.07 12.40 20.57
CA TYR A 147 8.24 13.16 21.49
C TYR A 147 7.67 12.29 22.62
N TRP A 148 7.21 11.08 22.31
CA TRP A 148 6.73 10.07 23.27
C TRP A 148 7.86 9.32 23.98
N GLN A 149 9.13 9.59 23.64
CA GLN A 149 10.30 8.92 24.19
C GLN A 149 10.36 7.40 23.89
N ASN A 150 9.66 6.95 22.85
CA ASN A 150 9.78 5.58 22.32
C ASN A 150 11.04 5.41 21.46
N ALA A 151 11.64 6.51 20.98
CA ALA A 151 12.87 6.52 20.21
C ALA A 151 13.84 7.59 20.72
N VAL A 152 15.14 7.31 20.64
CA VAL A 152 16.18 8.28 20.97
C VAL A 152 16.52 9.10 19.71
N PRO A 153 16.53 10.46 19.78
CA PRO A 153 16.90 11.29 18.64
C PRO A 153 18.29 10.95 18.08
N GLN A 154 18.35 10.67 16.78
CA GLN A 154 19.56 10.41 16.02
C GLN A 154 20.45 11.66 16.01
N LYS A 155 21.73 11.48 16.37
CA LYS A 155 22.73 12.55 16.44
C LYS A 155 23.47 12.78 15.12
N ASN A 156 23.37 11.86 14.17
CA ASN A 156 23.98 11.98 12.85
C ASN A 156 22.91 12.28 11.79
N PRO A 157 22.88 13.47 11.18
CA PRO A 157 21.85 13.84 10.20
C PRO A 157 21.90 12.97 8.94
N LEU A 158 23.06 12.46 8.54
CA LEU A 158 23.19 11.58 7.37
C LEU A 158 22.62 10.18 7.64
N LYS A 159 22.71 9.69 8.88
CA LYS A 159 22.04 8.45 9.28
C LYS A 159 20.54 8.61 9.27
N LEU A 160 20.03 9.71 9.81
CA LEU A 160 18.59 10.00 9.74
C LEU A 160 18.15 10.15 8.28
N PHE A 161 18.94 10.82 7.44
CA PHE A 161 18.66 10.93 6.01
C PHE A 161 18.66 9.56 5.33
N LEU A 162 19.59 8.65 5.64
CA LEU A 162 19.54 7.27 5.15
C LEU A 162 18.25 6.54 5.56
N PHE A 163 17.81 6.68 6.81
CA PHE A 163 16.54 6.09 7.25
C PHE A 163 15.37 6.54 6.37
N VAL A 164 15.28 7.85 6.07
CA VAL A 164 14.21 8.42 5.25
C VAL A 164 14.40 8.14 3.76
N SER A 165 15.65 8.01 3.30
CA SER A 165 16.04 7.90 1.89
C SER A 165 16.44 6.49 1.44
N TYR A 166 16.26 5.46 2.28
CA TYR A 166 16.62 4.07 1.95
C TYR A 166 15.89 3.57 0.69
N PHE A 167 16.60 3.46 -0.43
CA PHE A 167 15.99 3.34 -1.76
C PHE A 167 15.08 2.13 -1.95
N PRO A 168 15.32 0.94 -1.34
CA PRO A 168 14.41 -0.17 -1.53
C PRO A 168 13.01 0.20 -1.04
N GLN A 169 12.87 1.04 -0.01
CA GLN A 169 11.56 1.37 0.54
C GLN A 169 10.79 2.45 -0.21
N LEU A 170 11.42 3.20 -1.11
CA LEU A 170 10.89 4.52 -1.45
C LEU A 170 10.08 4.61 -2.73
N THR A 171 9.95 3.53 -3.48
CA THR A 171 8.92 3.46 -4.52
C THR A 171 7.53 3.39 -3.89
N THR A 172 7.27 2.38 -3.07
CA THR A 172 6.00 2.18 -2.33
C THR A 172 6.14 1.31 -1.06
N GLY A 173 7.37 1.14 -0.55
CA GLY A 173 7.78 0.16 0.44
C GLY A 173 7.11 0.26 1.82
N PRO A 174 7.40 -0.66 2.75
CA PRO A 174 6.79 -0.66 4.07
C PRO A 174 7.06 0.64 4.83
N ILE A 175 6.03 1.16 5.51
CA ILE A 175 6.15 2.32 6.40
C ILE A 175 6.85 1.86 7.67
N SER A 176 8.17 1.94 7.65
CA SER A 176 9.02 1.40 8.69
C SER A 176 9.16 2.39 9.84
N ARG A 177 9.25 1.85 11.06
CA ARG A 177 9.62 2.65 12.23
C ARG A 177 11.13 2.80 12.30
N TYR A 178 11.57 3.91 12.87
CA TYR A 178 13.00 4.18 13.06
C TYR A 178 13.70 3.04 13.81
N ALA A 179 13.10 2.55 14.90
CA ALA A 179 13.64 1.43 15.69
C ALA A 179 13.79 0.11 14.89
N GLN A 180 12.94 -0.12 13.88
CA GLN A 180 13.01 -1.33 13.04
C GLN A 180 14.15 -1.26 12.01
N LEU A 181 14.60 -0.04 11.66
CA LEU A 181 15.63 0.21 10.66
C LEU A 181 16.98 0.59 11.26
N GLU A 182 17.19 0.38 12.56
CA GLU A 182 18.52 0.53 13.16
C GLU A 182 19.54 -0.45 12.53
N THR A 183 19.04 -1.57 11.99
CA THR A 183 19.82 -2.55 11.21
C THR A 183 20.50 -1.95 9.98
N LEU A 184 20.03 -0.81 9.44
CA LEU A 184 20.71 -0.08 8.36
C LEU A 184 22.13 0.38 8.74
N TYR A 185 22.38 0.54 10.04
CA TYR A 185 23.65 1.04 10.57
C TYR A 185 24.56 -0.08 11.12
N GLU A 186 24.06 -1.31 11.14
CA GLU A 186 24.78 -2.48 11.63
C GLU A 186 25.77 -3.03 10.59
N ARG A 187 26.63 -3.94 11.04
CA ARG A 187 27.63 -4.59 10.19
C ARG A 187 27.10 -5.94 9.73
N HIS A 188 26.85 -6.07 8.44
CA HIS A 188 26.31 -7.28 7.83
C HIS A 188 27.42 -8.11 7.20
N LYS A 189 27.37 -9.44 7.40
CA LYS A 189 28.25 -10.39 6.73
C LYS A 189 27.58 -10.88 5.44
N PHE A 190 28.39 -11.28 4.47
CA PHE A 190 27.88 -11.98 3.30
C PHE A 190 27.32 -13.33 3.73
N GLU A 191 26.07 -13.59 3.40
CA GLU A 191 25.39 -14.85 3.65
C GLU A 191 24.70 -15.29 2.36
N TYR A 192 25.08 -16.45 1.83
CA TYR A 192 24.48 -17.00 0.61
C TYR A 192 22.96 -17.12 0.71
N GLN A 193 22.45 -17.43 1.90
CA GLN A 193 21.01 -17.54 2.14
C GLN A 193 20.29 -16.22 1.84
N ASN A 194 20.81 -15.08 2.30
CA ASN A 194 20.23 -13.76 2.06
C ASN A 194 20.22 -13.40 0.57
N ILE A 195 21.30 -13.71 -0.15
CA ILE A 195 21.37 -13.52 -1.61
C ILE A 195 20.35 -14.39 -2.35
N SER A 196 20.32 -15.69 -2.04
CA SER A 196 19.42 -16.63 -2.70
C SER A 196 17.95 -16.31 -2.43
N PHE A 197 17.59 -16.02 -1.19
CA PHE A 197 16.22 -15.71 -0.77
C PHE A 197 15.76 -14.35 -1.30
N GLY A 198 16.64 -13.35 -1.29
CA GLY A 198 16.37 -12.05 -1.90
C GLY A 198 16.11 -12.16 -3.41
N ALA A 199 16.96 -12.89 -4.14
CA ALA A 199 16.79 -13.10 -5.58
C ALA A 199 15.49 -13.87 -5.92
N GLN A 200 15.18 -14.93 -5.17
CA GLN A 200 13.92 -15.68 -5.30
C GLN A 200 12.69 -14.78 -5.08
N ARG A 201 12.77 -13.90 -4.09
CA ARG A 201 11.68 -12.97 -3.75
C ARG A 201 11.51 -11.88 -4.81
N ILE A 202 12.61 -11.34 -5.34
CA ILE A 202 12.61 -10.41 -6.47
C ILE A 202 11.94 -11.07 -7.70
N LEU A 203 12.34 -12.29 -8.04
CA LEU A 203 11.75 -13.03 -9.17
C LEU A 203 10.24 -13.27 -9.00
N TRP A 204 9.80 -13.59 -7.79
CA TRP A 204 8.38 -13.72 -7.48
C TRP A 204 7.64 -12.37 -7.61
N GLY A 205 8.26 -11.28 -7.17
CA GLY A 205 7.75 -9.93 -7.35
C GLY A 205 7.58 -9.54 -8.82
N PHE A 206 8.57 -9.85 -9.67
CA PHE A 206 8.47 -9.71 -11.12
C PHE A 206 7.33 -10.51 -11.72
N THR A 207 7.19 -11.78 -11.33
CA THR A 207 6.10 -12.64 -11.82
C THR A 207 4.74 -11.99 -11.53
N LYS A 208 4.51 -11.46 -10.34
CA LYS A 208 3.24 -10.81 -10.01
C LYS A 208 3.04 -9.47 -10.73
N LYS A 209 4.07 -8.62 -10.82
CA LYS A 209 3.96 -7.30 -11.45
C LYS A 209 3.91 -7.40 -12.97
N ILE A 210 5.01 -7.80 -13.60
CA ILE A 210 5.18 -7.69 -15.06
C ILE A 210 4.54 -8.82 -15.85
N VAL A 211 4.11 -9.91 -15.21
CA VAL A 211 3.36 -10.98 -15.88
C VAL A 211 1.87 -10.91 -15.54
N LEU A 212 1.50 -10.95 -14.26
CA LEU A 212 0.08 -11.00 -13.88
C LEU A 212 -0.59 -9.62 -13.91
N ALA A 213 -0.08 -8.64 -13.17
CA ALA A 213 -0.74 -7.36 -12.98
C ALA A 213 -0.87 -6.56 -14.29
N GLU A 214 0.21 -6.49 -15.08
CA GLU A 214 0.18 -5.79 -16.39
C GLU A 214 -0.87 -6.36 -17.34
N ARG A 215 -1.04 -7.70 -17.37
CA ARG A 215 -2.01 -8.34 -18.25
C ARG A 215 -3.45 -8.11 -17.82
N ILE A 216 -3.72 -8.20 -16.52
CA ILE A 216 -5.03 -7.80 -15.99
C ILE A 216 -5.27 -6.32 -16.27
N GLY A 217 -4.23 -5.48 -16.20
CA GLY A 217 -4.31 -4.06 -16.49
C GLY A 217 -4.75 -3.72 -17.90
N ILE A 218 -4.39 -4.52 -18.91
CA ILE A 218 -4.90 -4.36 -20.28
C ILE A 218 -6.43 -4.48 -20.29
N ILE A 219 -6.96 -5.56 -19.68
CA ILE A 219 -8.40 -5.83 -19.58
C ILE A 219 -9.10 -4.70 -18.83
N VAL A 220 -8.63 -4.37 -17.63
CA VAL A 220 -9.27 -3.37 -16.78
C VAL A 220 -9.23 -1.98 -17.42
N SER A 221 -8.13 -1.63 -18.10
CA SER A 221 -8.02 -0.33 -18.78
C SER A 221 -9.00 -0.22 -19.95
N ALA A 222 -9.13 -1.27 -20.77
CA ALA A 222 -10.11 -1.30 -21.87
C ALA A 222 -11.55 -1.16 -21.37
N LEU A 223 -11.89 -1.84 -20.27
CA LEU A 223 -13.21 -1.75 -19.63
C LEU A 223 -13.46 -0.38 -18.99
N ASN A 224 -12.40 0.31 -18.56
CA ASN A 224 -12.49 1.65 -17.98
C ASN A 224 -12.60 2.74 -19.03
N SER A 225 -12.00 2.56 -20.21
CA SER A 225 -12.03 3.56 -21.27
C SER A 225 -13.38 3.71 -21.96
N ASP A 226 -14.21 2.66 -22.00
CA ASP A 226 -15.54 2.70 -22.64
C ASP A 226 -16.57 1.90 -21.85
N MET A 227 -17.09 2.50 -20.78
CA MET A 227 -18.09 1.86 -19.93
C MET A 227 -19.48 1.79 -20.58
N SER A 228 -19.73 2.61 -21.61
CA SER A 228 -20.99 2.59 -22.35
C SER A 228 -21.12 1.37 -23.24
N THR A 229 -20.01 0.95 -23.86
CA THR A 229 -19.97 -0.25 -24.72
C THR A 229 -19.86 -1.51 -23.87
N TYR A 230 -18.96 -1.52 -22.88
CA TYR A 230 -18.68 -2.71 -22.07
C TYR A 230 -19.57 -2.80 -20.82
N THR A 231 -20.83 -3.24 -21.03
CA THR A 231 -21.84 -3.37 -19.97
C THR A 231 -22.12 -4.83 -19.57
N GLY A 232 -22.89 -5.03 -18.50
CA GLY A 232 -23.32 -6.35 -18.05
C GLY A 232 -22.20 -7.13 -17.36
N PHE A 233 -21.88 -8.34 -17.84
CA PHE A 233 -20.78 -9.13 -17.25
C PHE A 233 -19.41 -8.46 -17.38
N TYR A 234 -19.21 -7.55 -18.35
CA TYR A 234 -18.00 -6.75 -18.43
C TYR A 234 -17.78 -5.88 -17.19
N SER A 235 -18.84 -5.27 -16.65
CA SER A 235 -18.78 -4.53 -15.38
C SER A 235 -18.35 -5.43 -14.22
N TRP A 236 -18.86 -6.67 -14.16
CA TRP A 236 -18.43 -7.65 -13.16
C TRP A 236 -16.97 -8.07 -13.32
N ILE A 237 -16.50 -8.27 -14.55
CA ILE A 237 -15.09 -8.57 -14.83
C ILE A 237 -14.21 -7.44 -14.30
N ALA A 238 -14.54 -6.18 -14.58
CA ALA A 238 -13.79 -5.02 -14.06
C ALA A 238 -13.78 -4.97 -12.52
N ILE A 239 -14.94 -5.14 -11.89
CA ILE A 239 -15.09 -5.14 -10.41
C ILE A 239 -14.22 -6.24 -9.79
N LEU A 240 -14.25 -7.46 -10.34
CA LEU A 240 -13.57 -8.62 -9.76
C LEU A 240 -12.08 -8.68 -10.12
N LEU A 241 -11.65 -8.20 -11.29
CA LEU A 241 -10.24 -8.26 -11.70
C LEU A 241 -9.40 -7.12 -11.14
N TYR A 242 -9.96 -5.92 -10.94
CA TYR A 242 -9.18 -4.79 -10.44
C TYR A 242 -8.53 -5.03 -9.06
N PRO A 243 -9.21 -5.64 -8.06
CA PRO A 243 -8.57 -6.03 -6.80
C PRO A 243 -7.39 -6.98 -6.98
N LEU A 244 -7.50 -7.95 -7.89
CA LEU A 244 -6.43 -8.89 -8.19
C LEU A 244 -5.25 -8.19 -8.87
N GLN A 245 -5.53 -7.28 -9.83
CA GLN A 245 -4.54 -6.42 -10.46
C GLN A 245 -3.78 -5.60 -9.40
N MET A 246 -4.51 -4.88 -8.57
CA MET A 246 -3.95 -4.01 -7.53
C MET A 246 -3.15 -4.81 -6.49
N TYR A 247 -3.62 -6.00 -6.11
CA TYR A 247 -2.87 -6.89 -5.24
C TYR A 247 -1.57 -7.39 -5.88
N ALA A 248 -1.64 -7.91 -7.11
CA ALA A 248 -0.48 -8.43 -7.82
C ALA A 248 0.57 -7.34 -8.08
N ASP A 249 0.11 -6.14 -8.45
CA ASP A 249 0.95 -4.95 -8.63
C ASP A 249 1.66 -4.57 -7.34
N PHE A 250 0.89 -4.31 -6.28
CA PHE A 250 1.45 -3.74 -5.07
C PHE A 250 2.20 -4.78 -4.23
N SER A 251 1.65 -6.00 -4.10
CA SER A 251 2.36 -7.11 -3.46
C SER A 251 3.59 -7.53 -4.27
N GLY A 252 3.57 -7.40 -5.60
CA GLY A 252 4.73 -7.59 -6.46
C GLY A 252 5.84 -6.59 -6.16
N CYS A 253 5.47 -5.31 -6.07
CA CYS A 253 6.38 -4.25 -5.62
C CYS A 253 7.01 -4.60 -4.27
N MET A 254 6.19 -4.98 -3.28
CA MET A 254 6.69 -5.33 -1.95
C MET A 254 7.65 -6.50 -1.99
N ASP A 255 7.40 -7.54 -2.79
CA ASP A 255 8.35 -8.64 -2.90
C ASP A 255 9.69 -8.24 -3.54
N ILE A 256 9.68 -7.32 -4.52
CA ILE A 256 10.93 -6.73 -5.06
C ILE A 256 11.65 -5.94 -3.97
N VAL A 257 10.95 -5.01 -3.29
CA VAL A 257 11.51 -4.16 -2.22
C VAL A 257 12.11 -4.99 -1.07
N LEU A 258 11.34 -5.95 -0.57
CA LEU A 258 11.75 -6.82 0.53
C LEU A 258 12.89 -7.75 0.11
N GLY A 259 12.85 -8.24 -1.13
CA GLY A 259 13.90 -9.08 -1.70
C GLY A 259 15.23 -8.34 -1.89
N VAL A 260 15.19 -7.11 -2.43
CA VAL A 260 16.38 -6.24 -2.56
C VAL A 260 16.97 -5.94 -1.19
N SER A 261 16.14 -5.60 -0.20
CA SER A 261 16.63 -5.34 1.15
C SER A 261 17.24 -6.60 1.79
N GLU A 262 16.66 -7.77 1.53
CA GLU A 262 17.20 -9.06 1.97
C GLU A 262 18.58 -9.34 1.35
N LEU A 263 18.86 -8.92 0.10
CA LEU A 263 20.20 -9.00 -0.50
C LEU A 263 21.26 -8.25 0.31
N PHE A 264 20.90 -7.20 1.06
CA PHE A 264 21.81 -6.44 1.93
C PHE A 264 21.81 -6.94 3.39
N GLY A 265 21.10 -8.04 3.69
CA GLY A 265 20.94 -8.55 5.07
C GLY A 265 19.94 -7.77 5.91
N ILE A 266 19.19 -6.84 5.32
CA ILE A 266 18.25 -5.96 6.03
C ILE A 266 16.83 -6.51 5.88
N ARG A 267 16.25 -6.98 6.98
CA ARG A 267 14.87 -7.50 7.01
C ARG A 267 13.87 -6.37 7.22
N LEU A 268 12.98 -6.21 6.25
CA LEU A 268 11.90 -5.24 6.28
C LEU A 268 10.57 -5.90 6.67
N ALA A 269 9.62 -5.10 7.18
CA ALA A 269 8.31 -5.57 7.59
C ALA A 269 7.41 -5.94 6.39
N GLU A 270 6.61 -7.00 6.55
CA GLU A 270 5.64 -7.43 5.54
C GLU A 270 4.48 -6.43 5.42
N ASN A 271 4.07 -6.15 4.18
CA ASN A 271 2.87 -5.36 3.90
C ASN A 271 1.64 -6.22 3.56
N PHE A 272 1.84 -7.49 3.23
CA PHE A 272 0.75 -8.37 2.80
C PHE A 272 0.88 -9.74 3.44
N HIS A 273 -0.25 -10.29 3.91
CA HIS A 273 -0.33 -11.64 4.46
C HIS A 273 -1.63 -12.35 4.03
N ASN A 274 -1.67 -12.79 2.76
CA ASN A 274 -2.81 -13.47 2.15
C ASN A 274 -4.16 -12.76 2.41
N PRO A 275 -4.31 -11.47 2.01
CA PRO A 275 -5.50 -10.69 2.36
C PRO A 275 -6.81 -11.29 1.84
N PHE A 276 -6.79 -11.99 0.71
CA PHE A 276 -7.99 -12.61 0.13
C PHE A 276 -8.44 -13.90 0.83
N PHE A 277 -7.68 -14.38 1.82
CA PHE A 277 -8.09 -15.50 2.70
C PHE A 277 -8.83 -14.99 3.95
N ALA A 278 -8.96 -13.66 4.09
CA ALA A 278 -9.62 -13.05 5.23
C ALA A 278 -11.13 -13.38 5.25
N ARG A 279 -11.61 -13.81 6.42
CA ARG A 279 -13.01 -14.19 6.63
C ARG A 279 -13.88 -13.00 7.04
N THR A 280 -13.26 -11.87 7.37
CA THR A 280 -13.95 -10.62 7.72
C THR A 280 -13.23 -9.41 7.12
N SER A 281 -13.96 -8.30 6.93
CA SER A 281 -13.36 -7.04 6.48
C SER A 281 -12.31 -6.50 7.46
N GLN A 282 -12.46 -6.76 8.76
CA GLN A 282 -11.46 -6.36 9.75
C GLN A 282 -10.16 -7.16 9.57
N GLU A 283 -10.26 -8.48 9.41
CA GLU A 283 -9.11 -9.35 9.15
C GLU A 283 -8.42 -8.98 7.83
N PHE A 284 -9.20 -8.62 6.80
CA PHE A 284 -8.67 -8.18 5.52
C PHE A 284 -7.69 -7.01 5.70
N TRP A 285 -8.06 -5.96 6.44
CA TRP A 285 -7.21 -4.80 6.69
C TRP A 285 -6.05 -5.07 7.67
N GLN A 286 -6.07 -6.18 8.40
CA GLN A 286 -4.92 -6.66 9.17
C GLN A 286 -3.93 -7.44 8.32
N ARG A 287 -4.33 -7.86 7.11
CA ARG A 287 -3.53 -8.62 6.14
C ARG A 287 -3.16 -7.81 4.90
N TRP A 288 -3.81 -6.67 4.66
CA TRP A 288 -3.58 -5.74 3.56
C TRP A 288 -2.88 -4.49 4.05
N HIS A 289 -1.79 -4.10 3.38
CA HIS A 289 -1.00 -2.89 3.68
C HIS A 289 -0.72 -2.71 5.18
N ILE A 290 -0.21 -3.78 5.79
CA ILE A 290 -0.09 -3.98 7.24
C ILE A 290 0.67 -2.84 7.93
N THR A 291 1.73 -2.31 7.30
CA THR A 291 2.53 -1.24 7.90
C THR A 291 1.77 0.10 7.96
N LEU A 292 0.97 0.43 6.94
CA LEU A 292 0.07 1.59 7.00
C LEU A 292 -1.00 1.39 8.05
N GLY A 293 -1.65 0.22 8.09
CA GLY A 293 -2.68 -0.06 9.09
C GLY A 293 -2.15 0.04 10.53
N THR A 294 -0.93 -0.45 10.76
CA THR A 294 -0.25 -0.34 12.06
C THR A 294 0.13 1.10 12.38
N TRP A 295 0.63 1.86 11.41
CA TRP A 295 0.91 3.30 11.57
C TRP A 295 -0.38 4.08 11.91
N ALA A 296 -1.46 3.85 11.17
CA ALA A 296 -2.78 4.43 11.38
C ALA A 296 -3.25 4.26 12.83
N LYS A 297 -3.19 3.00 13.27
CA LYS A 297 -3.68 2.58 14.56
C LYS A 297 -2.90 3.25 15.69
N ASP A 298 -1.57 3.25 15.59
CA ASP A 298 -0.69 3.67 16.67
C ASP A 298 -0.49 5.19 16.73
N TYR A 299 -0.45 5.88 15.59
CA TYR A 299 -0.22 7.33 15.54
C TYR A 299 -1.50 8.16 15.37
N VAL A 300 -2.62 7.58 14.92
CA VAL A 300 -3.90 8.31 14.75
C VAL A 300 -4.97 7.79 15.69
N LEU A 301 -5.35 6.51 15.60
CA LEU A 301 -6.51 5.98 16.33
C LEU A 301 -6.30 5.96 17.84
N TYR A 302 -5.22 5.35 18.34
CA TYR A 302 -5.00 5.22 19.78
C TYR A 302 -4.81 6.57 20.48
N PRO A 303 -4.02 7.53 19.96
CA PRO A 303 -3.93 8.86 20.54
C PRO A 303 -5.27 9.59 20.55
N LEU A 304 -6.06 9.46 19.48
CA LEU A 304 -7.40 10.03 19.38
C LEU A 304 -8.34 9.47 20.46
N LEU A 305 -8.37 8.15 20.61
CA LEU A 305 -9.20 7.47 21.62
C LEU A 305 -8.81 7.83 23.05
N LYS A 306 -7.51 8.07 23.30
CA LYS A 306 -6.98 8.52 24.60
C LYS A 306 -7.12 10.03 24.84
N SER A 307 -7.58 10.80 23.86
CA SER A 307 -7.72 12.25 23.99
C SER A 307 -8.78 12.63 25.05
N LYS A 308 -8.57 13.75 25.76
CA LYS A 308 -9.52 14.26 26.77
C LYS A 308 -10.94 14.44 26.21
N ARG A 309 -11.07 14.82 24.93
CA ARG A 309 -12.36 14.99 24.24
C ARG A 309 -13.05 13.64 24.05
N MET A 310 -12.34 12.63 23.54
CA MET A 310 -12.91 11.31 23.28
C MET A 310 -13.24 10.55 24.58
N ILE A 311 -12.44 10.71 25.63
CA ILE A 311 -12.74 10.16 26.96
C ILE A 311 -14.03 10.76 27.53
N ARG A 312 -14.22 12.09 27.42
CA ARG A 312 -15.46 12.75 27.85
C ARG A 312 -16.66 12.27 27.05
N PHE A 313 -16.52 12.16 25.73
CA PHE A 313 -17.55 11.60 24.85
C PHE A 313 -17.92 10.16 25.25
N GLY A 314 -16.92 9.33 25.58
CA GLY A 314 -17.15 7.97 26.07
C GLY A 314 -17.87 7.91 27.41
N LYS A 315 -17.57 8.81 28.35
CA LYS A 315 -18.31 8.92 29.62
C LYS A 315 -19.77 9.31 29.38
N PHE A 316 -20.01 10.30 28.52
CA PHE A 316 -21.34 10.76 28.15
C PHE A 316 -22.18 9.66 27.49
N THR A 317 -21.65 9.02 26.44
CA THR A 317 -22.37 8.00 25.69
C THR A 317 -22.67 6.75 26.52
N ARG A 318 -21.76 6.33 27.40
CA ARG A 318 -22.01 5.23 28.34
C ARG A 318 -23.10 5.57 29.36
N LYS A 319 -23.16 6.81 29.85
CA LYS A 319 -24.21 7.26 30.77
C LYS A 319 -25.59 7.30 30.08
N LYS A 320 -25.65 7.78 28.84
CA LYS A 320 -26.91 7.98 28.10
C LYS A 320 -27.46 6.72 27.44
N PHE A 321 -26.60 5.87 26.88
CA PHE A 321 -26.99 4.73 26.05
C PHE A 321 -26.55 3.36 26.63
N GLY A 322 -25.95 3.35 27.83
CA GLY A 322 -25.41 2.15 28.45
C GLY A 322 -24.03 1.75 27.95
N LYS A 323 -23.42 0.75 28.62
CA LYS A 323 -22.00 0.36 28.43
C LYS A 323 -21.71 -0.14 27.01
N LYS A 324 -22.57 -1.00 26.45
CA LYS A 324 -22.36 -1.64 25.14
C LYS A 324 -22.50 -0.63 23.99
N ALA A 325 -23.64 0.06 23.89
CA ALA A 325 -23.88 1.06 22.85
C ALA A 325 -22.91 2.25 22.98
N GLY A 326 -22.60 2.70 24.21
CA GLY A 326 -21.60 3.74 24.42
C GLY A 326 -20.20 3.37 23.91
N LYS A 327 -19.75 2.11 24.11
CA LYS A 327 -18.47 1.64 23.55
C LYS A 327 -18.50 1.62 22.02
N PHE A 328 -19.61 1.16 21.43
CA PHE A 328 -19.79 1.16 19.97
C PHE A 328 -19.71 2.58 19.39
N LEU A 329 -20.40 3.56 19.98
CA LEU A 329 -20.39 4.95 19.49
C LEU A 329 -18.99 5.58 19.53
N VAL A 330 -18.21 5.31 20.58
CA VAL A 330 -16.81 5.78 20.66
C VAL A 330 -15.95 5.12 19.57
N ASN A 331 -16.10 3.81 19.35
CA ASN A 331 -15.40 3.11 18.28
C ASN A 331 -15.79 3.67 16.91
N MET A 332 -17.08 3.87 16.68
CA MET A 332 -17.64 4.43 15.44
C MET A 332 -17.05 5.80 15.12
N ALA A 333 -17.00 6.71 16.10
CA ALA A 333 -16.41 8.03 15.92
C ALA A 333 -14.89 7.98 15.71
N GLY A 334 -14.17 7.14 16.48
CA GLY A 334 -12.73 6.98 16.34
C GLY A 334 -12.34 6.39 14.98
N MET A 335 -13.03 5.34 14.55
CA MET A 335 -12.83 4.71 13.25
C MET A 335 -13.22 5.65 12.10
N PHE A 336 -14.28 6.45 12.25
CA PHE A 336 -14.65 7.44 11.22
C PHE A 336 -13.49 8.41 10.95
N ILE A 337 -12.93 9.00 12.01
CA ILE A 337 -11.80 9.94 11.89
C ILE A 337 -10.59 9.23 11.28
N LEU A 338 -10.27 8.01 11.73
CA LEU A 338 -9.16 7.23 11.19
C LEU A 338 -9.30 7.01 9.68
N TRP A 339 -10.45 6.48 9.24
CA TRP A 339 -10.71 6.21 7.83
C TRP A 339 -10.69 7.48 7.00
N MET A 340 -11.25 8.58 7.50
CA MET A 340 -11.20 9.89 6.81
C MET A 340 -9.77 10.40 6.64
N VAL A 341 -8.94 10.31 7.69
CA VAL A 341 -7.51 10.66 7.60
C VAL A 341 -6.82 9.82 6.53
N MET A 342 -7.13 8.52 6.45
CA MET A 342 -6.56 7.66 5.41
C MET A 342 -7.05 7.98 3.99
N GLY A 343 -8.32 8.36 3.81
CA GLY A 343 -8.81 8.80 2.51
C GLY A 343 -8.17 10.09 2.04
N ILE A 344 -7.99 11.04 2.97
CA ILE A 344 -7.27 12.29 2.72
C ILE A 344 -5.80 12.00 2.37
N TRP A 345 -5.14 11.08 3.08
CA TRP A 345 -3.74 10.72 2.80
C TRP A 345 -3.52 10.09 1.41
N HIS A 346 -4.52 9.38 0.86
CA HIS A 346 -4.49 8.92 -0.53
C HIS A 346 -4.75 10.07 -1.54
N GLY A 347 -5.15 11.26 -1.07
CA GLY A 347 -5.05 12.48 -1.87
C GLY A 347 -6.22 12.79 -2.80
N GLY A 348 -7.41 12.19 -2.63
CA GLY A 348 -8.52 12.44 -3.57
C GLY A 348 -9.89 11.93 -3.13
N LEU A 349 -10.95 12.55 -3.68
CA LEU A 349 -12.35 12.21 -3.36
C LEU A 349 -12.69 10.75 -3.66
N ARG A 350 -12.12 10.18 -4.72
CA ARG A 350 -12.29 8.77 -5.08
C ARG A 350 -11.89 7.82 -3.95
N TYR A 351 -10.84 8.15 -3.20
CA TYR A 351 -10.35 7.32 -2.10
C TYR A 351 -11.15 7.53 -0.82
N ILE A 352 -11.62 8.76 -0.57
CA ILE A 352 -12.53 9.07 0.53
C ILE A 352 -13.84 8.29 0.38
N ALA A 353 -14.42 8.26 -0.82
CA ALA A 353 -15.63 7.48 -1.06
C ALA A 353 -15.37 5.96 -0.96
N GLY A 354 -14.36 5.47 -1.70
CA GLY A 354 -14.14 4.03 -1.89
C GLY A 354 -13.46 3.30 -0.72
N VAL A 355 -12.45 3.88 -0.09
CA VAL A 355 -11.68 3.21 0.98
C VAL A 355 -12.07 3.73 2.34
N SER A 356 -12.44 4.99 2.48
CA SER A 356 -12.78 5.53 3.80
C SER A 356 -14.23 5.26 4.16
N LEU A 357 -15.17 5.86 3.44
CA LEU A 357 -16.58 5.83 3.81
C LEU A 357 -17.18 4.43 3.61
N TRP A 358 -16.95 3.79 2.47
CA TRP A 358 -17.45 2.44 2.21
C TRP A 358 -17.02 1.45 3.30
N TYR A 359 -15.72 1.36 3.61
CA TYR A 359 -15.26 0.39 4.61
C TYR A 359 -15.61 0.78 6.04
N TRP A 360 -15.61 2.08 6.36
CA TRP A 360 -16.13 2.51 7.66
C TRP A 360 -17.57 2.05 7.85
N VAL A 361 -18.46 2.26 6.86
CA VAL A 361 -19.84 1.77 6.90
C VAL A 361 -19.88 0.26 7.06
N ILE A 362 -19.15 -0.49 6.22
CA ILE A 362 -19.17 -1.97 6.27
C ILE A 362 -18.65 -2.50 7.62
N LEU A 363 -17.59 -1.93 8.18
CA LEU A 363 -17.06 -2.34 9.48
C LEU A 363 -18.06 -2.05 10.60
N MET A 364 -18.69 -0.87 10.58
CA MET A 364 -19.67 -0.50 11.62
C MET A 364 -20.96 -1.32 11.52
N LEU A 365 -21.44 -1.59 10.30
CA LEU A 365 -22.58 -2.50 10.09
C LEU A 365 -22.21 -3.93 10.49
N GLY A 366 -21.01 -4.39 10.17
CA GLY A 366 -20.50 -5.69 10.59
C GLY A 366 -20.52 -5.84 12.11
N ASP A 367 -19.98 -4.87 12.85
CA ASP A 367 -19.98 -4.84 14.31
C ASP A 367 -21.40 -4.76 14.89
N LEU A 368 -22.28 -3.95 14.28
CA LEU A 368 -23.65 -3.73 14.74
C LEU A 368 -24.51 -4.99 14.58
N PHE A 369 -24.40 -5.66 13.42
CA PHE A 369 -25.21 -6.83 13.07
C PHE A 369 -24.56 -8.17 13.45
N ALA A 370 -23.32 -8.20 13.93
CA ALA A 370 -22.65 -9.43 14.38
C ALA A 370 -23.50 -10.29 15.33
N PRO A 371 -24.18 -9.74 16.37
CA PRO A 371 -25.06 -10.53 17.23
C PRO A 371 -26.26 -11.14 16.50
N VAL A 372 -26.79 -10.47 15.47
CA VAL A 372 -27.92 -10.96 14.67
C VAL A 372 -27.46 -12.12 13.80
N PHE A 373 -26.32 -12.00 13.13
CA PHE A 373 -25.75 -13.09 12.34
C PHE A 373 -25.39 -14.31 13.19
N LEU A 374 -24.89 -14.10 14.41
CA LEU A 374 -24.67 -15.20 15.37
C LEU A 374 -25.96 -15.90 15.76
N LYS A 375 -27.06 -15.17 15.99
CA LYS A 375 -28.37 -15.78 16.25
C LYS A 375 -28.89 -16.58 15.06
N ILE A 376 -28.74 -16.06 13.83
CA ILE A 376 -29.17 -16.74 12.61
C ILE A 376 -28.38 -18.03 12.40
N THR A 377 -27.05 -17.96 12.50
CA THR A 377 -26.17 -19.13 12.30
C THR A 377 -26.42 -20.22 13.34
N ASN A 378 -26.63 -19.85 14.61
CA ASN A 378 -27.01 -20.81 15.66
C ASN A 378 -28.41 -21.39 15.44
N LYS A 379 -29.40 -20.57 15.07
CA LYS A 379 -30.78 -21.02 14.83
C LYS A 379 -30.90 -21.98 13.64
N LEU A 380 -30.06 -21.77 12.61
CA LEU A 380 -30.00 -22.62 11.43
C LEU A 380 -28.99 -23.77 11.57
N GLU A 381 -28.37 -23.94 12.74
CA GLU A 381 -27.36 -24.97 13.05
C GLU A 381 -26.27 -25.07 11.96
N MET A 382 -25.85 -23.92 11.44
CA MET A 382 -24.91 -23.87 10.32
C MET A 382 -23.53 -24.40 10.77
N LYS A 383 -22.94 -25.28 9.96
CA LYS A 383 -21.56 -25.76 10.17
C LYS A 383 -20.55 -24.66 9.83
N THR A 384 -20.31 -23.77 10.78
CA THR A 384 -19.45 -22.60 10.64
C THR A 384 -17.95 -22.90 10.62
N ASP A 385 -17.53 -24.14 10.91
CA ASP A 385 -16.13 -24.58 10.80
C ASP A 385 -15.85 -25.42 9.54
N SER A 386 -16.75 -25.36 8.55
CA SER A 386 -16.58 -26.08 7.30
C SER A 386 -15.77 -25.29 6.26
N PHE A 387 -15.09 -26.00 5.36
CA PHE A 387 -14.42 -25.39 4.21
C PHE A 387 -15.37 -24.50 3.40
N ALA A 388 -16.59 -24.98 3.11
CA ALA A 388 -17.58 -24.23 2.34
C ALA A 388 -17.95 -22.90 3.01
N TRP A 389 -18.09 -22.88 4.34
CA TRP A 389 -18.37 -21.66 5.08
C TRP A 389 -17.19 -20.68 5.05
N HIS A 390 -15.97 -21.16 5.27
CA HIS A 390 -14.76 -20.33 5.18
C HIS A 390 -14.53 -19.77 3.76
N PHE A 391 -14.81 -20.58 2.74
CA PHE A 391 -14.75 -20.16 1.34
C PHE A 391 -15.78 -19.07 1.04
N PHE A 392 -17.03 -19.26 1.48
CA PHE A 392 -18.08 -18.24 1.38
C PHE A 392 -17.68 -16.94 2.09
N GLN A 393 -17.16 -17.02 3.31
CA GLN A 393 -16.72 -15.85 4.08
C GLN A 393 -15.60 -15.08 3.35
N SER A 394 -14.64 -15.80 2.78
CA SER A 394 -13.52 -15.21 2.02
C SER A 394 -14.01 -14.58 0.71
N GLY A 395 -14.87 -15.27 -0.04
CA GLY A 395 -15.48 -14.75 -1.27
C GLY A 395 -16.34 -13.51 -1.03
N ARG A 396 -17.14 -13.50 0.05
CA ARG A 396 -17.90 -12.32 0.48
C ARG A 396 -16.98 -11.15 0.84
N THR A 397 -15.92 -11.41 1.61
CA THR A 397 -14.95 -10.36 1.98
C THR A 397 -14.24 -9.79 0.76
N TYR A 398 -13.87 -10.65 -0.21
CA TYR A 398 -13.32 -10.22 -1.50
C TYR A 398 -14.29 -9.34 -2.28
N LEU A 399 -15.56 -9.75 -2.38
CA LEU A 399 -16.59 -8.98 -3.08
C LEU A 399 -16.82 -7.61 -2.45
N ILE A 400 -16.89 -7.54 -1.12
CA ILE A 400 -16.97 -6.27 -0.38
C ILE A 400 -15.78 -5.38 -0.71
N TYR A 401 -14.58 -5.97 -0.78
CA TYR A 401 -13.38 -5.23 -1.14
C TYR A 401 -13.43 -4.72 -2.59
N ALA A 402 -13.87 -5.57 -3.51
CA ALA A 402 -14.01 -5.29 -4.94
C ALA A 402 -14.94 -4.11 -5.22
N VAL A 403 -16.06 -4.01 -4.51
CA VAL A 403 -16.97 -2.87 -4.62
C VAL A 403 -16.28 -1.57 -4.23
N GLY A 404 -15.57 -1.54 -3.10
CA GLY A 404 -14.81 -0.36 -2.66
C GLY A 404 -13.68 0.01 -3.64
N ALA A 405 -13.00 -1.00 -4.17
CA ALA A 405 -11.91 -0.83 -5.14
C ALA A 405 -12.40 -0.32 -6.50
N THR A 406 -13.69 -0.46 -6.83
CA THR A 406 -14.24 0.09 -8.08
C THR A 406 -14.10 1.62 -8.12
N PHE A 407 -14.37 2.30 -7.00
CA PHE A 407 -14.18 3.75 -6.89
C PHE A 407 -12.70 4.16 -7.01
N PHE A 408 -11.78 3.30 -6.57
CA PHE A 408 -10.34 3.50 -6.74
C PHE A 408 -9.95 3.49 -8.22
N SER A 409 -10.51 2.52 -8.96
CA SER A 409 -10.20 2.32 -10.36
C SER A 409 -10.70 3.46 -11.25
N VAL A 410 -11.94 3.93 -11.05
CA VAL A 410 -12.60 4.84 -12.02
C VAL A 410 -13.19 6.11 -11.43
N GLY A 411 -13.02 6.34 -10.12
CA GLY A 411 -13.59 7.49 -9.46
C GLY A 411 -15.03 7.27 -8.98
N VAL A 412 -15.60 8.32 -8.38
CA VAL A 412 -16.89 8.22 -7.68
C VAL A 412 -18.05 8.05 -8.65
N THR A 413 -18.16 8.95 -9.63
CA THR A 413 -19.28 8.97 -10.59
C THR A 413 -19.34 7.70 -11.42
N ASP A 414 -18.22 7.35 -12.06
CA ASP A 414 -18.14 6.17 -12.92
C ASP A 414 -18.19 4.87 -12.10
N GLY A 415 -17.70 4.91 -10.86
CA GLY A 415 -17.86 3.79 -9.93
C GLY A 415 -19.33 3.51 -9.62
N ILE A 416 -20.14 4.56 -9.38
CA ILE A 416 -21.60 4.41 -9.20
C ILE A 416 -22.23 3.88 -10.49
N TYR A 417 -21.85 4.41 -11.66
CA TYR A 417 -22.34 3.93 -12.95
C TYR A 417 -22.09 2.43 -13.12
N ARG A 418 -20.85 1.99 -12.89
CA ARG A 418 -20.46 0.59 -13.03
C ARG A 418 -21.18 -0.34 -12.06
N LEU A 419 -21.33 0.07 -10.81
CA LEU A 419 -22.07 -0.72 -9.82
C LEU A 419 -23.55 -0.84 -10.20
N LYS A 420 -24.18 0.23 -10.69
CA LYS A 420 -25.54 0.18 -11.21
C LYS A 420 -25.66 -0.74 -12.42
N ASP A 421 -24.70 -0.68 -13.33
CA ASP A 421 -24.65 -1.54 -14.50
C ASP A 421 -24.50 -3.02 -14.13
N ALA A 422 -23.58 -3.36 -13.22
CA ALA A 422 -23.39 -4.70 -12.70
C ALA A 422 -24.65 -5.25 -12.00
N LEU A 423 -25.42 -4.40 -11.31
CA LEU A 423 -26.69 -4.79 -10.69
C LEU A 423 -27.78 -5.13 -11.71
N LYS A 424 -27.78 -4.50 -12.90
CA LYS A 424 -28.75 -4.84 -13.95
C LYS A 424 -28.62 -6.29 -14.42
N VAL A 425 -27.43 -6.90 -14.31
CA VAL A 425 -27.24 -8.33 -14.61
C VAL A 425 -28.15 -9.22 -13.77
N LEU A 426 -28.45 -8.81 -12.53
CA LEU A 426 -29.32 -9.55 -11.61
C LEU A 426 -30.80 -9.16 -11.72
N CYS A 427 -31.06 -7.90 -12.08
CA CYS A 427 -32.41 -7.33 -12.03
C CYS A 427 -33.12 -7.24 -13.39
N VAL A 428 -32.37 -7.26 -14.51
CA VAL A 428 -32.90 -7.03 -15.85
C VAL A 428 -32.77 -8.31 -16.68
N LYS A 429 -33.91 -8.80 -17.18
CA LYS A 429 -33.97 -10.00 -18.00
C LYS A 429 -33.15 -9.81 -19.28
N ASN A 430 -32.37 -10.83 -19.66
CA ASN A 430 -31.50 -10.85 -20.85
C ASN A 430 -30.35 -9.82 -20.87
N TYR A 431 -30.04 -9.16 -19.75
CA TYR A 431 -28.93 -8.19 -19.68
C TYR A 431 -27.55 -8.81 -19.50
N ALA A 432 -27.49 -10.03 -18.94
CA ALA A 432 -26.25 -10.64 -18.49
C ALA A 432 -25.25 -10.89 -19.63
N ASN A 433 -25.71 -11.33 -20.81
CA ASN A 433 -24.91 -11.81 -21.94
C ASN A 433 -23.67 -12.67 -21.53
N PRO A 434 -23.87 -13.92 -21.09
CA PRO A 434 -22.75 -14.82 -20.76
C PRO A 434 -21.92 -15.25 -21.97
N TRP A 435 -22.38 -15.01 -23.21
CA TRP A 435 -21.68 -15.44 -24.41
C TRP A 435 -20.34 -14.75 -24.61
N ILE A 436 -20.11 -13.60 -23.96
CA ILE A 436 -18.84 -12.85 -24.02
C ILE A 436 -17.61 -13.69 -23.64
N PHE A 437 -17.80 -14.78 -22.89
CA PHE A 437 -16.73 -15.69 -22.47
C PHE A 437 -16.40 -16.76 -23.53
N PHE A 438 -17.26 -16.94 -24.53
CA PHE A 438 -17.21 -18.05 -25.50
C PHE A 438 -17.18 -17.57 -26.96
N ASP A 439 -17.71 -16.39 -27.25
CA ASP A 439 -17.87 -15.83 -28.60
C ASP A 439 -16.68 -14.96 -29.06
N GLN A 440 -15.55 -15.04 -28.35
CA GLN A 440 -14.34 -14.24 -28.59
C GLN A 440 -14.46 -12.74 -28.26
N SER A 441 -15.61 -12.26 -27.77
CA SER A 441 -15.77 -10.84 -27.45
C SER A 441 -14.76 -10.34 -26.41
N ILE A 442 -14.32 -11.20 -25.48
CA ILE A 442 -13.29 -10.85 -24.50
C ILE A 442 -11.94 -10.48 -25.14
N LEU A 443 -11.65 -10.94 -26.35
CA LEU A 443 -10.42 -10.61 -27.07
C LEU A 443 -10.42 -9.15 -27.59
N ASN A 444 -11.61 -8.54 -27.74
CA ASN A 444 -11.73 -7.13 -28.12
C ASN A 444 -11.18 -6.17 -27.05
N LEU A 445 -10.88 -6.69 -25.84
CA LEU A 445 -10.24 -5.94 -24.75
C LEU A 445 -8.72 -5.79 -24.95
N GLY A 446 -8.17 -6.19 -26.10
CA GLY A 446 -6.74 -6.06 -26.41
C GLY A 446 -5.87 -7.19 -25.84
N VAL A 447 -6.48 -8.31 -25.48
CA VAL A 447 -5.81 -9.50 -24.95
C VAL A 447 -5.94 -10.69 -25.89
N THR A 448 -4.93 -11.56 -25.89
CA THR A 448 -4.97 -12.85 -26.60
C THR A 448 -5.40 -13.98 -25.66
N TRP A 449 -5.78 -15.14 -26.21
CA TRP A 449 -6.00 -16.35 -25.41
C TRP A 449 -4.75 -16.76 -24.62
N GLY A 450 -3.55 -16.52 -25.16
CA GLY A 450 -2.30 -16.73 -24.43
C GLY A 450 -2.22 -15.89 -23.16
N ASP A 451 -2.69 -14.63 -23.23
CA ASP A 451 -2.71 -13.72 -22.09
C ASP A 451 -3.70 -14.18 -21.02
N ILE A 452 -4.91 -14.60 -21.45
CA ILE A 452 -5.95 -15.13 -20.55
C ILE A 452 -5.47 -16.40 -19.85
N ASN A 453 -4.93 -17.35 -20.61
CA ASN A 453 -4.39 -18.60 -20.07
C ASN A 453 -3.27 -18.33 -19.05
N LEU A 454 -2.41 -17.34 -19.34
CA LEU A 454 -1.34 -16.98 -18.42
C LEU A 454 -1.85 -16.27 -17.15
N ILE A 455 -2.88 -15.41 -17.26
CA ILE A 455 -3.55 -14.83 -16.09
C ILE A 455 -4.10 -15.94 -15.19
N ILE A 456 -4.81 -16.91 -15.76
CA ILE A 456 -5.38 -18.04 -15.00
C ILE A 456 -4.26 -18.85 -14.36
N PHE A 457 -3.26 -19.25 -15.14
CA PHE A 457 -2.14 -20.07 -14.69
C PHE A 457 -1.37 -19.40 -13.53
N VAL A 458 -0.98 -18.14 -13.68
CA VAL A 458 -0.24 -17.41 -12.64
C VAL A 458 -1.12 -17.13 -11.43
N SER A 459 -2.43 -16.89 -11.60
CA SER A 459 -3.36 -16.75 -10.47
C SER A 459 -3.49 -18.04 -9.65
N VAL A 460 -3.49 -19.21 -10.29
CA VAL A 460 -3.43 -20.51 -9.60
C VAL A 460 -2.11 -20.66 -8.85
N ILE A 461 -0.97 -20.26 -9.43
CA ILE A 461 0.32 -20.26 -8.72
C ILE A 461 0.27 -19.33 -7.50
N VAL A 462 -0.29 -18.12 -7.63
CA VAL A 462 -0.46 -17.19 -6.51
C VAL A 462 -1.29 -17.82 -5.39
N LEU A 463 -2.37 -18.52 -5.74
CA LEU A 463 -3.20 -19.26 -4.77
C LEU A 463 -2.41 -20.38 -4.07
N LEU A 464 -1.65 -21.19 -4.83
CA LEU A 464 -0.80 -22.25 -4.27
C LEU A 464 0.27 -21.67 -3.33
N VAL A 465 0.92 -20.58 -3.72
CA VAL A 465 1.90 -19.87 -2.88
C VAL A 465 1.25 -19.35 -1.59
N ALA A 466 0.01 -18.83 -1.68
CA ALA A 466 -0.74 -18.39 -0.51
C ALA A 466 -1.07 -19.56 0.44
N ILE A 467 -1.51 -20.71 -0.08
CA ILE A 467 -1.75 -21.93 0.71
C ILE A 467 -0.47 -22.41 1.40
N LEU A 468 0.65 -22.47 0.66
CA LEU A 468 1.95 -22.85 1.23
C LEU A 468 2.40 -21.85 2.30
N ARG A 469 2.10 -20.57 2.14
CA ARG A 469 2.38 -19.53 3.14
C ARG A 469 1.58 -19.72 4.43
N GLU A 470 0.31 -20.09 4.37
CA GLU A 470 -0.49 -20.39 5.58
C GLU A 470 0.05 -21.63 6.32
N LYS A 471 0.53 -22.65 5.58
CA LYS A 471 0.99 -23.91 6.17
C LYS A 471 2.45 -23.89 6.65
N HIS A 472 3.33 -23.17 5.94
CA HIS A 472 4.79 -23.23 6.12
C HIS A 472 5.44 -21.85 6.32
N GLY A 473 4.67 -20.77 6.47
CA GLY A 473 5.17 -19.40 6.66
C GLY A 473 5.62 -18.71 5.37
N TYR A 474 6.57 -19.28 4.63
CA TYR A 474 6.92 -18.83 3.27
C TYR A 474 7.04 -20.01 2.32
N ALA A 475 6.45 -19.90 1.13
CA ALA A 475 6.50 -20.95 0.11
C ALA A 475 7.95 -21.36 -0.25
N ARG A 476 8.89 -20.40 -0.27
CA ARG A 476 10.31 -20.69 -0.54
C ARG A 476 10.97 -21.63 0.48
N ILE A 477 10.51 -21.64 1.73
CA ILE A 477 11.02 -22.56 2.77
C ILE A 477 10.61 -23.99 2.43
N TRP A 478 9.35 -24.18 2.02
CA TRP A 478 8.87 -25.48 1.54
C TRP A 478 9.60 -25.92 0.27
N VAL A 479 9.85 -25.01 -0.68
CA VAL A 479 10.63 -25.30 -1.89
C VAL A 479 12.05 -25.74 -1.51
N GLN A 480 12.71 -25.09 -0.54
CA GLN A 480 14.07 -25.44 -0.13
C GLN A 480 14.21 -26.89 0.35
N GLN A 481 13.16 -27.46 0.94
CA GLN A 481 13.10 -28.84 1.44
C GLN A 481 12.94 -29.89 0.32
N GLN A 482 12.66 -29.47 -0.91
CA GLN A 482 12.48 -30.38 -2.05
C GLN A 482 13.82 -30.81 -2.66
N CYS A 483 13.80 -31.87 -3.47
CA CYS A 483 15.00 -32.34 -4.16
C CYS A 483 15.55 -31.30 -5.14
N PHE A 484 16.86 -31.34 -5.40
CA PHE A 484 17.58 -30.33 -6.17
C PHE A 484 16.92 -30.02 -7.52
N ILE A 485 16.59 -31.06 -8.29
CA ILE A 485 15.99 -30.94 -9.63
C ILE A 485 14.65 -30.19 -9.54
N PHE A 486 13.77 -30.60 -8.63
CA PHE A 486 12.45 -29.98 -8.47
C PHE A 486 12.54 -28.49 -8.12
N ARG A 487 13.46 -28.11 -7.22
CA ARG A 487 13.66 -26.71 -6.84
C ARG A 487 14.07 -25.85 -8.03
N TRP A 488 15.07 -26.31 -8.79
CA TRP A 488 15.58 -25.55 -9.93
C TRP A 488 14.60 -25.51 -11.08
N MET A 489 13.81 -26.57 -11.32
CA MET A 489 12.70 -26.52 -12.26
C MET A 489 11.74 -25.38 -11.92
N ILE A 490 11.32 -25.22 -10.65
CA ILE A 490 10.44 -24.12 -10.23
C ILE A 490 11.06 -22.75 -10.56
N TRP A 491 12.30 -22.52 -10.12
CA TRP A 491 12.92 -21.20 -10.27
C TRP A 491 13.26 -20.87 -11.72
N ILE A 492 13.72 -21.85 -12.51
CA ILE A 492 14.00 -21.69 -13.93
C ILE A 492 12.70 -21.46 -14.70
N SER A 493 11.63 -22.21 -14.42
CA SER A 493 10.33 -21.99 -15.04
C SER A 493 9.78 -20.59 -14.74
N LEU A 494 9.84 -20.12 -13.49
CA LEU A 494 9.44 -18.75 -13.14
C LEU A 494 10.30 -17.70 -13.86
N PHE A 495 11.61 -17.92 -13.96
CA PHE A 495 12.51 -17.04 -14.68
C PHE A 495 12.18 -16.98 -16.18
N ILE A 496 11.96 -18.13 -16.82
CA ILE A 496 11.55 -18.21 -18.23
C ILE A 496 10.20 -17.53 -18.43
N ILE A 497 9.24 -17.72 -17.50
CA ILE A 497 7.93 -17.06 -17.60
C ILE A 497 8.08 -15.54 -17.60
N VAL A 498 8.90 -15.02 -16.69
CA VAL A 498 9.20 -13.59 -16.61
C VAL A 498 9.91 -13.11 -17.89
N LEU A 499 10.88 -13.86 -18.40
CA LEU A 499 11.69 -13.49 -19.57
C LEU A 499 10.91 -13.56 -20.91
N ILE A 500 9.98 -14.50 -21.06
CA ILE A 500 9.24 -14.66 -22.32
C ILE A 500 7.95 -13.86 -22.31
N TRP A 501 7.21 -13.88 -21.20
CA TRP A 501 5.87 -13.31 -21.10
C TRP A 501 5.77 -12.08 -20.22
N GLY A 502 6.88 -11.59 -19.66
CA GLY A 502 6.94 -10.30 -18.99
C GLY A 502 6.62 -9.16 -19.96
N LYS A 503 5.72 -8.27 -19.52
CA LYS A 503 5.35 -7.05 -20.24
C LYS A 503 6.37 -5.96 -19.89
N TYR A 504 7.46 -5.88 -20.66
CA TYR A 504 8.50 -4.86 -20.55
C TYR A 504 8.98 -4.40 -21.94
N GLY A 505 9.58 -3.20 -22.02
CA GLY A 505 10.13 -2.63 -23.26
C GLY A 505 9.39 -1.38 -23.74
N PRO A 506 9.78 -0.77 -24.88
CA PRO A 506 9.29 0.54 -25.33
C PRO A 506 7.78 0.63 -25.60
N GLY A 507 7.09 -0.51 -25.75
CA GLY A 507 5.64 -0.60 -25.93
C GLY A 507 4.84 -0.89 -24.65
N TYR A 508 5.50 -1.01 -23.49
CA TYR A 508 4.86 -1.30 -22.21
C TYR A 508 5.38 -0.35 -21.13
N ASP A 509 4.50 0.50 -20.59
CA ASP A 509 4.83 1.33 -19.43
C ASP A 509 4.62 0.57 -18.11
N ALA A 510 5.34 -0.55 -17.95
CA ALA A 510 5.37 -1.29 -16.68
C ALA A 510 6.18 -0.57 -15.58
N SER A 511 6.53 0.70 -15.81
CA SER A 511 7.46 1.45 -14.99
C SER A 511 6.78 2.05 -13.75
N ILE A 512 5.47 2.31 -13.83
CA ILE A 512 4.67 2.93 -12.77
C ILE A 512 3.85 1.87 -12.04
N PHE A 513 3.97 1.81 -10.71
CA PHE A 513 3.10 0.99 -9.87
C PHE A 513 1.77 1.71 -9.64
N ILE A 514 0.66 0.97 -9.60
CA ILE A 514 -0.67 1.54 -9.38
C ILE A 514 -0.69 2.33 -8.07
N TYR A 515 -0.05 1.78 -7.03
CA TYR A 515 0.00 2.40 -5.71
C TYR A 515 0.94 3.61 -5.61
N GLU A 516 1.87 3.79 -6.55
CA GLU A 516 2.74 4.97 -6.61
C GLU A 516 1.98 6.23 -7.05
N GLY A 517 0.89 6.05 -7.82
CA GLY A 517 -0.02 7.14 -8.21
C GLY A 517 -1.02 7.55 -7.13
N PHE A 518 -0.94 6.98 -5.92
CA PHE A 518 -1.81 7.26 -4.79
C PHE A 518 -1.15 8.14 -3.73
#